data_AF-A0A8J5QTL2-F1
#
_entry.id   AF-A0A8J5QTL2-F1
#
_cell.length_a   1.000
_cell.length_b   1.000
_cell.length_c   1.000
_cell.angle_alpha   90.00
_cell.angle_beta   90.00
_cell.angle_gamma   90.00
#
_symmetry.space_group_name_H-M   'P 1'
#
loop_
_entity.id
_entity.type
_entity.pdbx_description
1 polymer ?
#
loop_
_entity_poly.entity_id
_entity_poly.type
_entity_poly.pdbx_seq_one_letter_code
_entity_poly.pdbx_strand_id
1 'polypeptide(L)' 'MTININVTDIFRNVIKHTAEFDQIIKFWIGPILLTFILDPRDIEIILSSPTYSKKSCEYRFFKPWLGNGLLISEG' A
#
# COMPACT_ATOMS: atom_id res chain seq x y z
N MET A 1 -12.22 23.39 12.04
CA MET A 1 -11.03 22.82 12.71
C MET A 1 -10.17 22.18 11.63
N THR A 2 -9.19 22.89 11.12
CA THR A 2 -8.30 22.38 10.06
C THR A 2 -7.17 21.65 10.76
N ILE A 3 -7.15 20.32 10.69
CA ILE A 3 -6.02 19.56 11.21
C ILE A 3 -4.86 19.82 10.23
N ASN A 4 -3.88 20.62 10.64
CA ASN A 4 -2.67 20.86 9.87
C ASN A 4 -1.78 19.61 9.97
N ILE A 5 -2.17 18.56 9.26
CA ILE A 5 -1.43 17.30 9.24
C ILE A 5 -0.37 17.40 8.15
N ASN A 6 0.88 17.55 8.56
CA ASN A 6 1.99 17.48 7.63
C ASN A 6 2.16 16.01 7.20
N VAL A 7 2.05 15.75 5.89
CA VAL A 7 2.20 14.40 5.31
C VAL A 7 3.52 13.77 5.72
N THR A 8 4.58 14.58 5.86
CA THR A 8 5.91 14.14 6.29
C THR A 8 5.89 13.59 7.73
N ASP A 9 5.08 14.17 8.61
CA ASP A 9 5.00 13.73 10.01
C ASP A 9 4.21 12.42 10.13
N ILE A 10 3.16 12.23 9.30
CA ILE A 10 2.51 10.92 9.17
C ILE A 10 3.52 9.89 8.71
N PHE A 11 4.27 10.18 7.65
CA PHE A 11 5.21 9.23 7.05
C PHE A 11 6.32 8.84 8.03
N ARG A 12 6.91 9.82 8.74
CA ARG A 12 7.90 9.56 9.80
C ARG A 12 7.31 8.74 10.94
N ASN A 13 6.07 9.05 11.35
CA ASN A 13 5.40 8.31 12.41
C ASN A 13 5.18 6.85 12.00
N VAL A 14 4.71 6.61 10.78
CA VAL A 14 4.53 5.25 10.24
C VAL A 14 5.87 4.52 10.21
N ILE A 15 6.92 5.11 9.62
CA ILE A 15 8.26 4.49 9.54
C ILE A 15 8.78 4.12 10.94
N LYS A 16 8.64 5.03 11.91
CA LYS A 16 9.08 4.81 13.28
C LYS A 16 8.36 3.63 13.93
N HIS A 17 7.06 3.49 13.70
CA HIS A 17 6.27 2.39 14.25
C HIS A 17 6.48 1.07 13.50
N THR A 18 6.81 1.12 12.21
CA THR A 18 7.09 -0.07 11.39
C THR A 18 8.51 -0.62 11.57
N ALA A 19 9.43 0.17 12.12
CA ALA A 19 10.83 -0.23 12.33
C ALA A 19 11.01 -1.40 13.32
N GLU A 20 10.03 -1.66 14.18
CA GLU A 20 10.05 -2.74 15.17
C GLU A 20 9.40 -4.04 14.65
N PHE A 21 8.71 -4.00 13.51
CA PHE A 21 8.09 -5.17 12.91
C PHE A 21 9.05 -5.86 11.94
N ASP A 22 9.02 -7.20 11.94
CA ASP A 22 9.71 -8.00 10.93
C ASP A 22 9.24 -7.55 9.53
N GLN A 23 10.13 -7.58 8.54
CA GLN A 23 10.04 -6.79 7.29
C GLN A 23 8.78 -7.08 6.45
N ILE A 24 8.08 -8.17 6.76
CA ILE A 24 6.91 -8.67 6.04
C ILE A 24 5.82 -9.07 7.03
N ILE A 25 4.71 -8.34 7.06
CA ILE A 25 3.52 -8.69 7.85
C ILE A 25 2.54 -9.44 6.97
N LYS A 26 2.07 -10.61 7.43
CA LYS A 26 1.13 -11.47 6.70
C LYS A 26 -0.16 -11.63 7.47
N PHE A 27 -1.30 -11.52 6.80
CA PHE A 27 -2.60 -11.79 7.39
C PHE A 27 -3.54 -12.45 6.38
N TRP A 28 -4.38 -13.34 6.90
CA TRP A 28 -5.35 -14.06 6.10
C TRP A 28 -6.74 -13.45 6.28
N ILE A 29 -7.39 -13.14 5.16
CA ILE A 29 -8.82 -12.84 5.12
C ILE A 29 -9.50 -13.94 4.32
N GLY A 30 -10.02 -14.94 5.03
CA GLY A 30 -10.57 -16.15 4.40
C GLY A 30 -9.51 -16.83 3.52
N PRO A 31 -9.76 -17.03 2.21
CA PRO A 31 -8.78 -17.65 1.30
C PRO A 31 -7.72 -16.65 0.77
N ILE A 32 -7.83 -15.35 1.09
CA ILE A 32 -6.93 -14.32 0.57
C ILE A 32 -5.81 -14.09 1.58
N LEU A 33 -4.56 -14.24 1.14
CA LEU A 33 -3.37 -13.83 1.89
C LEU A 33 -3.03 -12.39 1.51
N LEU A 34 -3.15 -11.46 2.45
CA LEU A 34 -2.62 -10.12 2.27
C LEU A 34 -1.27 -10.00 3.00
N THR A 35 -0.31 -9.40 2.29
CA THR A 35 1.06 -9.25 2.75
C THR A 35 1.43 -7.77 2.67
N PHE A 36 1.87 -7.19 3.78
CA PHE A 36 2.45 -5.86 3.83
C PHE A 36 3.97 -5.98 3.84
N ILE A 37 4.61 -5.27 2.93
CA ILE A 37 6.06 -5.19 2.82
C ILE A 37 6.46 -3.80 3.29
N LEU A 38 7.41 -3.76 4.22
CA LEU A 38 7.82 -2.53 4.89
C LEU A 38 9.22 -2.07 4.45
N ASP A 39 10.04 -2.97 3.89
CA ASP A 39 11.36 -2.63 3.38
C ASP A 39 11.24 -1.90 2.02
N PRO A 40 11.74 -0.66 1.91
CA PRO A 40 11.66 0.11 0.66
C PRO A 40 12.38 -0.57 -0.51
N ARG A 41 13.42 -1.39 -0.26
CA ARG A 41 14.16 -2.11 -1.30
C ARG A 41 13.30 -3.19 -1.95
N ASP A 42 12.53 -3.91 -1.13
CA ASP A 42 11.63 -4.96 -1.61
C ASP A 42 10.42 -4.35 -2.32
N ILE A 43 9.90 -3.22 -1.81
CA ILE A 43 8.87 -2.44 -2.49
C ILE A 43 9.35 -1.99 -3.88
N GLU A 44 10.56 -1.47 -3.98
CA GLU A 44 11.14 -1.01 -5.26
C GLU A 44 11.23 -2.16 -6.28
N ILE A 45 11.68 -3.34 -5.87
CA ILE A 45 11.76 -4.52 -6.73
C ILE A 45 10.37 -4.91 -7.25
N ILE A 46 9.37 -4.94 -6.38
CA ILE A 46 8.02 -5.35 -6.74
C ILE A 46 7.36 -4.32 -7.66
N LEU A 47 7.47 -3.03 -7.34
CA LEU A 47 6.89 -1.95 -8.13
C LEU A 47 7.57 -1.77 -9.49
N SER A 48 8.86 -2.11 -9.59
CA SER A 48 9.60 -2.06 -10.86
C SER A 48 9.34 -3.28 -11.74
N SER A 49 8.73 -4.35 -11.21
CA SER A 49 8.46 -5.57 -11.95
C SER A 49 7.19 -5.44 -12.81
N PRO A 50 7.28 -5.63 -14.14
CA PRO A 50 6.12 -5.58 -15.03
C PRO A 50 5.11 -6.71 -14.73
N THR A 51 5.56 -7.80 -14.10
CA THR A 51 4.72 -8.94 -13.72
C THR A 51 3.71 -8.60 -12.61
N TYR A 52 4.06 -7.69 -11.71
CA TYR A 52 3.22 -7.28 -10.57
C TYR A 52 2.58 -5.89 -10.76
N SER A 53 2.70 -5.32 -11.94
CA SER A 53 2.18 -3.98 -12.25
C SER A 53 0.64 -3.93 -12.37
N LYS A 54 0.00 -5.09 -12.57
CA LYS A 54 -1.46 -5.17 -12.60
C LYS A 54 -2.02 -5.02 -11.19
N LYS A 55 -2.99 -4.10 -11.06
CA LYS A 55 -3.71 -3.86 -9.81
C LYS A 55 -4.41 -5.14 -9.37
N SER A 56 -4.25 -5.46 -8.11
CA SER A 56 -4.84 -6.63 -7.47
C SER A 56 -6.36 -6.47 -7.33
N CYS A 57 -7.09 -7.57 -7.11
CA CYS A 57 -8.56 -7.55 -7.17
C CYS A 57 -9.20 -6.68 -6.08
N GLU A 58 -8.50 -6.48 -4.95
CA GLU A 58 -8.88 -5.59 -3.86
C GLU A 58 -8.91 -4.11 -4.26
N TYR A 59 -8.23 -3.70 -5.34
CA TYR A 59 -8.34 -2.33 -5.84
C TYR A 59 -9.76 -1.94 -6.23
N ARG A 60 -10.63 -2.92 -6.54
CA ARG A 60 -12.06 -2.70 -6.78
C ARG A 60 -12.79 -2.05 -5.60
N PHE A 61 -12.33 -2.26 -4.37
CA PHE A 61 -12.93 -1.64 -3.19
C PHE A 61 -12.69 -0.13 -3.12
N PHE A 62 -11.66 0.39 -3.81
CA PHE A 62 -11.42 1.82 -3.91
C PHE A 62 -12.24 2.51 -5.01
N LYS A 63 -12.85 1.74 -5.92
CA LYS A 63 -13.65 2.27 -7.04
C LYS A 63 -14.82 3.18 -6.62
N PRO A 64 -15.59 2.90 -5.54
CA PRO A 64 -16.65 3.80 -5.09
C PRO A 64 -16.15 5.18 -4.62
N TRP A 65 -14.89 5.27 -4.17
CA TRP A 65 -14.30 6.53 -3.69
C TRP A 65 -13.51 7.27 -4.76
N LEU A 66 -12.77 6.53 -5.61
CA LEU A 66 -11.84 7.11 -6.59
C LEU A 66 -12.37 7.07 -8.04
N GLY A 67 -13.56 6.49 -8.24
CA GLY A 67 -14.18 6.37 -9.57
C GLY A 67 -13.31 5.61 -10.56
N ASN A 68 -13.22 6.11 -11.79
CA ASN A 68 -12.32 5.59 -12.82
C ASN A 68 -11.04 6.45 -12.95
N GLY A 69 -10.57 7.06 -11.85
CA GLY A 69 -9.36 7.88 -11.87
C GLY A 69 -8.09 7.09 -12.18
N LEU A 70 -6.96 7.80 -12.32
CA LEU A 70 -5.64 7.24 -12.65
C LEU A 70 -5.22 6.06 -11.75
N LEU A 71 -5.59 6.12 -10.48
CA LEU A 71 -5.28 5.07 -9.50
C LEU A 71 -6.15 3.82 -9.66
N ILE A 72 -7.19 3.86 -10.50
CA ILE A 72 -8.10 2.74 -10.78
C ILE A 72 -7.99 2.27 -12.25
N SER A 73 -7.68 3.15 -13.21
CA SER A 73 -7.51 2.77 -14.62
C SER A 73 -6.34 1.80 -14.83
N GLU A 74 -6.46 0.82 -15.74
CA GLU A 74 -5.36 -0.10 -16.05
C GLU A 74 -4.34 0.46 -17.07
N GLY A 75 -4.54 1.74 -17.43
CA GLY A 75 -3.88 2.45 -18.53
C GLY A 75 -4.85 3.47 -19.08
#